data_AF-A0A1Q3JJP9-F1
#
_entry.id   AF-A0A1Q3JJP9-F1
#
_cell.length_a   1.000
_cell.length_b   1.000
_cell.length_c   1.000
_cell.angle_alpha   90.00
_cell.angle_beta   90.00
_cell.angle_gamma   90.00
#
_symmetry.space_group_name_H-M   'P 1'
#
loop_
_entity.id
_entity.type
_entity.pdbx_description
1 polymer ?
#
loop_
_entity_poly.entity_id
_entity_poly.type
_entity_poly.pdbx_seq_one_letter_code
_entity_poly.pdbx_strand_id
1 'polypeptide(L)'
;MTEYRPPVFLSSLWRSGSTYVWSRFRADPATCSFYEPLHDGLATMTRAGIAKDTPGQIASLRHPALAEPYFSEYAPLLRPFGGVPRFSADLAHDRWALRPTEQHPRLARYIDHLIAHARSQQRQAVLGCVRAPLRLGWVGRQRLDMRLIHLDRAPLDVWRSCVQQGEAGRSFFGNWLQVVWRNRNDPTMAPVFERLPWPTGWRAGLTKPKHRHRVMLQGMAPEETYFLIAYMWGAAALHGLTHAHAVVDINRSGEPEYNAAIGERLRELCRSTVSLDDMRIPPPATLAEPEDRVAIETAAMFALRHRTPAHLFDAQKVAERLAELAPDKAALLLEALPPTLRVGRTTRVSLVG
;
A
#
# COMPACT_ATOMS: atom_id res chain seq x y z
N MET A 1 -27.03 11.27 -20.55
CA MET A 1 -26.04 10.17 -20.42
C MET A 1 -25.09 10.57 -19.31
N THR A 2 -24.90 9.75 -18.27
CA THR A 2 -23.89 10.03 -17.24
C THR A 2 -22.49 9.93 -17.88
N GLU A 3 -21.64 10.92 -17.63
CA GLU A 3 -20.27 10.94 -18.15
C GLU A 3 -19.51 9.71 -17.63
N TYR A 4 -18.85 8.97 -18.54
CA TYR A 4 -18.03 7.82 -18.14
C TYR A 4 -16.85 8.27 -17.28
N ARG A 5 -16.77 7.72 -16.07
CA ARG A 5 -15.65 7.90 -15.13
C ARG A 5 -14.83 6.60 -15.03
N PRO A 6 -13.53 6.63 -15.34
CA PRO A 6 -12.68 5.45 -15.30
C PRO A 6 -12.53 4.92 -13.86
N PRO A 7 -12.45 3.59 -13.64
CA PRO A 7 -12.17 3.04 -12.30
C PRO A 7 -10.85 3.56 -11.73
N VAL A 8 -10.77 3.71 -10.41
CA VAL A 8 -9.57 4.18 -9.69
C VAL A 8 -9.01 3.05 -8.84
N PHE A 9 -7.69 2.85 -8.90
CA PHE A 9 -6.95 1.92 -8.07
C PHE A 9 -5.95 2.69 -7.21
N LEU A 10 -6.24 2.76 -5.91
CA LEU A 10 -5.36 3.36 -4.93
C LEU A 10 -4.46 2.26 -4.38
N SER A 11 -3.15 2.39 -4.58
CA SER A 11 -2.14 1.47 -4.12
C SER A 11 -1.37 2.10 -2.96
N SER A 12 -1.15 1.37 -1.88
CA SER A 12 -0.29 1.83 -0.79
C SER A 12 0.24 0.66 0.02
N LEU A 13 1.14 0.95 0.97
CA LEU A 13 1.36 0.03 2.09
C LEU A 13 0.35 0.29 3.22
N TRP A 14 0.28 -0.63 4.18
CA TRP A 14 -0.35 -0.33 5.47
C TRP A 14 0.31 0.90 6.11
N ARG A 15 -0.48 1.67 6.86
CA ARG A 15 -0.04 2.86 7.62
C ARG A 15 0.55 4.01 6.77
N SER A 16 0.31 3.99 5.46
CA SER A 16 0.76 5.02 4.51
C SER A 16 -0.32 6.08 4.20
N GLY A 17 -1.22 6.37 5.14
CA GLY A 17 -2.24 7.42 4.97
C GLY A 17 -3.37 7.10 3.98
N SER A 18 -3.46 5.88 3.45
CA SER A 18 -4.41 5.55 2.37
C SER A 18 -5.88 5.64 2.74
N THR A 19 -6.23 5.43 4.02
CA THR A 19 -7.60 5.62 4.49
C THR A 19 -8.07 7.06 4.30
N TYR A 20 -7.19 8.06 4.49
CA TYR A 20 -7.56 9.46 4.29
C TYR A 20 -7.93 9.71 2.83
N VAL A 21 -7.03 9.43 1.88
CA VAL A 21 -7.29 9.64 0.44
C VAL A 21 -8.49 8.84 -0.03
N TRP A 22 -8.62 7.57 0.39
CA TRP A 22 -9.80 6.75 0.08
C TRP A 22 -11.10 7.39 0.61
N SER A 23 -11.09 7.95 1.82
CA SER A 23 -12.28 8.61 2.38
C SER A 23 -12.67 9.87 1.60
N ARG A 24 -11.71 10.58 1.00
CA ARG A 24 -11.99 11.73 0.12
C ARG A 24 -12.72 11.31 -1.15
N PHE A 25 -12.36 10.17 -1.73
CA PHE A 25 -13.16 9.58 -2.80
C PHE A 25 -14.53 9.15 -2.30
N ARG A 26 -14.60 8.45 -1.17
CA ARG A 26 -15.88 7.96 -0.60
C ARG A 26 -16.90 9.07 -0.33
N ALA A 27 -16.43 10.27 0.02
CA ALA A 27 -17.28 11.43 0.23
C ALA A 27 -17.93 11.96 -1.06
N ASP A 28 -17.40 11.66 -2.25
CA ASP A 28 -18.04 11.96 -3.53
C ASP A 28 -19.19 10.96 -3.78
N PRO A 29 -20.46 11.40 -3.82
CA PRO A 29 -21.61 10.51 -4.03
C PRO A 29 -21.56 9.78 -5.38
N ALA A 30 -20.82 10.31 -6.36
CA ALA A 30 -20.62 9.68 -7.66
C ALA A 30 -19.61 8.52 -7.64
N THR A 31 -18.97 8.21 -6.51
CA THR A 31 -18.02 7.09 -6.39
C THR A 31 -18.58 5.98 -5.52
N CYS A 32 -18.29 4.72 -5.84
CA CYS A 32 -18.46 3.56 -4.97
C CYS A 32 -17.06 3.10 -4.54
N SER A 33 -16.72 3.41 -3.29
CA SER A 33 -15.35 3.33 -2.78
C SER A 33 -15.16 2.12 -1.89
N PHE A 34 -14.53 1.06 -2.42
CA PHE A 34 -14.29 -0.19 -1.73
C PHE A 34 -13.04 -0.10 -0.84
N TYR A 35 -13.22 -0.15 0.49
CA TYR A 35 -12.12 -0.21 1.46
C TYR A 35 -11.45 -1.58 1.42
N GLU A 36 -10.12 -1.61 1.29
CA GLU A 36 -9.28 -2.82 1.34
C GLU A 36 -9.90 -4.04 0.61
N PRO A 37 -10.06 -4.01 -0.73
CA PRO A 37 -10.70 -5.11 -1.49
C PRO A 37 -9.93 -6.43 -1.43
N LEU A 38 -8.75 -6.45 -0.83
CA LEU A 38 -8.00 -7.67 -0.58
C LEU A 38 -7.90 -8.00 0.90
N HIS A 39 -8.79 -7.49 1.74
CA HIS A 39 -8.86 -7.85 3.15
C HIS A 39 -9.30 -9.31 3.30
N ASP A 40 -8.52 -10.13 4.01
CA ASP A 40 -8.74 -11.57 4.20
C ASP A 40 -10.13 -11.89 4.78
N GLY A 41 -10.60 -11.05 5.70
CA GLY A 41 -11.95 -11.11 6.29
C GLY A 41 -13.11 -11.05 5.26
N LEU A 42 -12.91 -10.52 4.05
CA LEU A 42 -13.94 -10.50 3.01
C LEU A 42 -14.39 -11.91 2.58
N ALA A 43 -13.59 -12.95 2.86
CA ALA A 43 -13.97 -14.34 2.55
C ALA A 43 -15.12 -14.85 3.42
N THR A 44 -15.30 -14.29 4.62
CA THR A 44 -16.30 -14.72 5.61
C THR A 44 -17.12 -13.56 6.18
N MET A 45 -16.98 -12.35 5.61
CA MET A 45 -17.63 -11.13 6.09
C MET A 45 -19.15 -11.29 6.11
N THR A 46 -19.80 -10.90 7.20
CA THR A 46 -21.27 -10.87 7.33
C THR A 46 -21.77 -9.44 7.46
N ARG A 47 -23.06 -9.19 7.21
CA ARG A 47 -23.69 -7.87 7.41
C ARG A 47 -23.56 -7.42 8.87
N ALA A 48 -23.78 -8.33 9.81
CA ALA A 48 -23.56 -8.09 11.23
C ALA A 48 -22.08 -7.80 11.56
N GLY A 49 -21.14 -8.37 10.81
CA GLY A 49 -19.71 -8.06 10.92
C GLY A 49 -19.40 -6.63 10.50
N ILE A 50 -19.97 -6.16 9.39
CA ILE A 50 -19.80 -4.78 8.89
C ILE A 50 -20.35 -3.78 9.91
N ALA A 51 -21.53 -4.05 10.48
CA ALA A 51 -22.19 -3.15 11.43
C ALA A 51 -21.45 -3.01 12.78
N LYS A 52 -20.42 -3.83 13.05
CA LYS A 52 -19.64 -3.77 14.29
C LYS A 52 -18.55 -2.69 14.29
N ASP A 53 -18.24 -2.09 13.15
CA ASP A 53 -17.28 -0.98 13.11
C ASP A 53 -17.85 0.20 13.91
N THR A 54 -17.16 0.56 14.99
CA THR A 54 -17.56 1.69 15.85
C THR A 54 -16.72 2.94 15.58
N PRO A 55 -17.27 4.15 15.77
CA PRO A 55 -16.51 5.40 15.71
C PRO A 55 -15.25 5.40 16.60
N GLY A 56 -15.31 4.76 17.78
CA GLY A 56 -14.15 4.62 18.67
C GLY A 56 -13.03 3.76 18.10
N GLN A 57 -13.37 2.66 17.41
CA GLN A 57 -12.39 1.83 16.70
C GLN A 57 -11.78 2.57 15.50
N ILE A 58 -12.56 3.38 14.79
CA ILE A 58 -12.11 4.24 13.69
C ILE A 58 -11.10 5.28 14.19
N ALA A 59 -11.46 6.02 15.24
CA ALA A 59 -10.62 7.07 15.82
C ALA A 59 -9.28 6.52 16.35
N SER A 60 -9.30 5.36 17.01
CA SER A 60 -8.09 4.71 17.54
C SER A 60 -7.06 4.32 16.47
N LEU A 61 -7.46 4.19 15.20
CA LEU A 61 -6.55 3.93 14.08
C LEU A 61 -5.93 5.21 13.49
N ARG A 62 -6.32 6.39 14.00
CA ARG A 62 -6.04 7.72 13.44
C ARG A 62 -6.60 7.88 12.02
N HIS A 63 -7.76 7.26 11.78
CA HIS A 63 -8.49 7.43 10.53
C HIS A 63 -9.45 8.61 10.66
N PRO A 64 -9.78 9.30 9.55
CA PRO A 64 -10.81 10.34 9.58
C PRO A 64 -12.15 9.76 10.05
N ALA A 65 -13.00 10.61 10.63
CA ALA A 65 -14.37 10.21 10.94
C ALA A 65 -15.09 9.80 9.65
N LEU A 66 -15.84 8.70 9.69
CA LEU A 66 -16.59 8.18 8.56
C LEU A 66 -18.08 8.24 8.87
N ALA A 67 -18.89 8.58 7.86
CA ALA A 67 -20.35 8.55 7.97
C ALA A 67 -20.90 7.11 8.08
N GLU A 68 -20.14 6.12 7.60
CA GLU A 68 -20.53 4.71 7.56
C GLU A 68 -19.35 3.78 7.88
N PRO A 69 -19.60 2.53 8.34
CA PRO A 69 -18.59 1.48 8.49
C PRO A 69 -17.63 1.34 7.31
N TYR A 70 -16.40 0.83 7.51
CA TYR A 70 -15.40 0.74 6.44
C TYR A 70 -15.85 -0.11 5.26
N PHE A 71 -16.57 -1.19 5.55
CA PHE A 71 -16.92 -2.22 4.59
C PHE A 71 -18.37 -2.13 4.08
N SER A 72 -19.05 -0.99 4.27
CA SER A 72 -20.45 -0.81 3.85
C SER A 72 -20.70 -1.13 2.38
N GLU A 73 -19.77 -0.78 1.49
CA GLU A 73 -19.85 -1.00 0.05
C GLU A 73 -19.91 -2.49 -0.33
N TYR A 74 -19.51 -3.39 0.58
CA TYR A 74 -19.62 -4.83 0.36
C TYR A 74 -20.95 -5.42 0.84
N ALA A 75 -21.70 -4.71 1.70
CA ALA A 75 -22.99 -5.19 2.22
C ALA A 75 -23.97 -5.69 1.14
N PRO A 76 -24.17 -4.99 0.00
CA PRO A 76 -25.04 -5.48 -1.07
C PRO A 76 -24.46 -6.66 -1.84
N LEU A 77 -23.15 -6.93 -1.73
CA LEU A 77 -22.47 -8.02 -2.41
C LEU A 77 -22.42 -9.32 -1.59
N LEU A 78 -22.65 -9.26 -0.28
CA LEU A 78 -22.52 -10.43 0.59
C LEU A 78 -23.48 -11.55 0.21
N ARG A 79 -22.96 -12.78 0.18
CA ARG A 79 -23.77 -14.00 0.10
C ARG A 79 -24.65 -14.15 1.37
N PRO A 80 -25.73 -14.96 1.33
CA PRO A 80 -26.61 -15.16 2.49
C PRO A 80 -25.88 -15.56 3.78
N PHE A 81 -24.86 -16.41 3.69
CA PHE A 81 -24.06 -16.87 4.84
C PHE A 81 -22.73 -16.12 5.02
N GLY A 82 -22.58 -14.98 4.35
CA GLY A 82 -21.36 -14.18 4.36
C GLY A 82 -20.35 -14.54 3.28
N GLY A 83 -19.34 -13.68 3.17
CA GLY A 83 -18.33 -13.71 2.13
C GLY A 83 -18.74 -12.93 0.87
N VAL A 84 -17.76 -12.24 0.28
CA VAL A 84 -17.93 -11.55 -1.00
C VAL A 84 -17.74 -12.54 -2.16
N PRO A 85 -18.64 -12.59 -3.15
CA PRO A 85 -18.50 -13.44 -4.32
C PRO A 85 -17.16 -13.25 -5.04
N ARG A 86 -16.61 -14.35 -5.56
CA ARG A 86 -15.34 -14.40 -6.31
C ARG A 86 -14.09 -14.03 -5.49
N PHE A 87 -14.23 -13.59 -4.25
CA PHE A 87 -13.12 -13.42 -3.32
C PHE A 87 -12.77 -14.72 -2.60
N SER A 88 -11.50 -14.86 -2.27
CA SER A 88 -10.97 -15.93 -1.44
C SER A 88 -9.73 -15.43 -0.70
N ALA A 89 -9.53 -15.91 0.53
CA ALA A 89 -8.52 -15.35 1.44
C ALA A 89 -7.08 -15.47 0.93
N ASP A 90 -6.79 -16.39 0.00
CA ASP A 90 -5.47 -16.49 -0.65
C ASP A 90 -5.13 -15.24 -1.48
N LEU A 91 -6.13 -14.57 -2.09
CA LEU A 91 -5.91 -13.35 -2.88
C LEU A 91 -5.31 -12.19 -2.06
N ALA A 92 -5.49 -12.22 -0.73
CA ALA A 92 -4.99 -11.23 0.20
C ALA A 92 -3.48 -11.29 0.42
N HIS A 93 -2.87 -12.48 0.26
CA HIS A 93 -1.49 -12.72 0.70
C HIS A 93 -0.62 -13.46 -0.32
N ASP A 94 -1.18 -14.26 -1.22
CA ASP A 94 -0.41 -15.04 -2.19
C ASP A 94 -0.11 -14.23 -3.45
N ARG A 95 1.02 -14.50 -4.10
CA ARG A 95 1.44 -13.82 -5.36
C ARG A 95 1.37 -12.30 -5.20
N TRP A 96 2.08 -11.81 -4.18
CA TRP A 96 2.02 -10.41 -3.79
C TRP A 96 2.71 -9.48 -4.81
N ALA A 97 3.77 -9.98 -5.46
CA ALA A 97 4.36 -9.40 -6.66
C ALA A 97 3.84 -10.12 -7.91
N LEU A 98 3.32 -9.37 -8.89
CA LEU A 98 2.85 -9.93 -10.17
C LEU A 98 3.54 -9.23 -11.32
N ARG A 99 3.99 -10.01 -12.32
CA ARG A 99 4.49 -9.41 -13.56
C ARG A 99 3.34 -8.78 -14.33
N PRO A 100 3.56 -7.68 -15.08
CA PRO A 100 2.51 -7.07 -15.91
C PRO A 100 1.78 -8.05 -16.84
N THR A 101 2.52 -9.03 -17.38
CA THR A 101 2.00 -10.04 -18.33
C THR A 101 1.50 -11.32 -17.67
N GLU A 102 1.61 -11.45 -16.35
CA GLU A 102 1.27 -12.67 -15.63
C GLU A 102 -0.25 -12.90 -15.59
N GLN A 103 -0.69 -14.14 -15.81
CA GLN A 103 -2.12 -14.45 -15.72
C GLN A 103 -2.55 -14.68 -14.27
N HIS A 104 -3.60 -13.96 -13.86
CA HIS A 104 -4.24 -14.17 -12.57
C HIS A 104 -5.78 -14.07 -12.69
N PRO A 105 -6.44 -14.99 -13.40
CA PRO A 105 -7.86 -14.88 -13.76
C PRO A 105 -8.81 -14.78 -12.56
N ARG A 106 -8.47 -15.37 -11.41
CA ARG A 106 -9.28 -15.27 -10.17
C ARG A 106 -9.34 -13.83 -9.64
N LEU A 107 -8.18 -13.21 -9.43
CA LEU A 107 -8.05 -11.80 -9.05
C LEU A 107 -8.70 -10.88 -10.07
N ALA A 108 -8.50 -11.12 -11.37
CA ALA A 108 -9.13 -10.32 -12.42
C ALA A 108 -10.66 -10.35 -12.31
N ARG A 109 -11.27 -11.54 -12.27
CA ARG A 109 -12.72 -11.68 -12.13
C ARG A 109 -13.27 -11.06 -10.84
N TYR A 110 -12.49 -11.07 -9.76
CA TYR A 110 -12.89 -10.43 -8.51
C TYR A 110 -12.89 -8.89 -8.64
N ILE A 111 -11.84 -8.30 -9.20
CA ILE A 111 -11.77 -6.86 -9.46
C ILE A 111 -12.88 -6.42 -10.42
N ASP A 112 -13.12 -7.17 -11.50
CA ASP A 112 -14.18 -6.87 -12.47
C ASP A 112 -15.57 -6.93 -11.84
N HIS A 113 -15.77 -7.82 -10.86
CA HIS A 113 -17.02 -7.91 -10.13
C HIS A 113 -17.31 -6.65 -9.29
N LEU A 114 -16.29 -6.10 -8.61
CA LEU A 114 -16.42 -4.85 -7.86
C LEU A 114 -16.71 -3.67 -8.79
N ILE A 115 -15.99 -3.60 -9.92
CA ILE A 115 -16.18 -2.53 -10.92
C ILE A 115 -17.59 -2.62 -11.53
N ALA A 116 -18.03 -3.82 -11.90
CA ALA A 116 -19.37 -4.04 -12.44
C ALA A 116 -20.46 -3.65 -11.43
N HIS A 117 -20.25 -3.92 -10.14
CA HIS A 117 -21.17 -3.47 -9.09
C HIS A 117 -21.29 -1.95 -9.04
N ALA A 118 -20.18 -1.22 -8.96
CA ALA A 118 -20.19 0.24 -8.97
C ALA A 118 -20.87 0.81 -10.23
N ARG A 119 -20.54 0.25 -11.41
CA ARG A 119 -21.14 0.64 -12.69
C ARG A 119 -22.65 0.40 -12.72
N SER A 120 -23.14 -0.70 -12.14
CA SER A 120 -24.58 -0.98 -12.03
C SER A 120 -25.34 0.06 -11.21
N GLN A 121 -24.63 0.75 -10.32
CA GLN A 121 -25.15 1.86 -9.50
C GLN A 121 -24.85 3.23 -10.14
N GLN A 122 -24.39 3.27 -11.40
CA GLN A 122 -23.95 4.48 -12.09
C GLN A 122 -22.86 5.28 -11.34
N ARG A 123 -22.04 4.59 -10.54
CA ARG A 123 -20.95 5.17 -9.75
C ARG A 123 -19.58 4.73 -10.26
N GLN A 124 -18.58 5.58 -10.07
CA GLN A 124 -17.18 5.28 -10.34
C GLN A 124 -16.64 4.29 -9.29
N ALA A 125 -16.02 3.18 -9.71
CA ALA A 125 -15.37 2.28 -8.77
C ALA A 125 -14.05 2.87 -8.26
N VAL A 126 -13.83 2.87 -6.94
CA VAL A 126 -12.55 3.24 -6.32
C VAL A 126 -12.09 2.10 -5.41
N LEU A 127 -10.87 1.61 -5.61
CA LEU A 127 -10.34 0.42 -4.92
C LEU A 127 -9.16 0.80 -4.01
N GLY A 128 -9.37 0.82 -2.69
CA GLY A 128 -8.36 1.19 -1.68
C GLY A 128 -7.43 0.03 -1.27
N CYS A 129 -6.36 -0.22 -2.01
CA CYS A 129 -5.58 -1.47 -1.96
C CYS A 129 -4.24 -1.36 -1.20
N VAL A 130 -4.25 -1.66 0.11
CA VAL A 130 -3.03 -1.75 0.94
C VAL A 130 -2.23 -3.07 0.79
N ARG A 131 -2.83 -4.08 0.13
CA ARG A 131 -2.29 -5.45 -0.04
C ARG A 131 -1.89 -5.78 -1.48
N ALA A 132 -1.88 -4.80 -2.37
CA ALA A 132 -1.50 -5.01 -3.77
C ALA A 132 -0.56 -3.92 -4.33
N PRO A 133 0.40 -3.40 -3.55
CA PRO A 133 1.31 -2.38 -4.07
C PRO A 133 2.19 -2.90 -5.21
N LEU A 134 2.64 -4.16 -5.15
CA LEU A 134 3.46 -4.81 -6.20
C LEU A 134 2.63 -5.51 -7.29
N ARG A 135 1.35 -5.15 -7.41
CA ARG A 135 0.48 -5.61 -8.49
C ARG A 135 0.07 -4.46 -9.42
N LEU A 136 0.61 -3.26 -9.24
CA LEU A 136 0.17 -2.06 -9.97
C LEU A 136 0.40 -2.20 -11.48
N GLY A 137 1.59 -2.67 -11.88
CA GLY A 137 1.90 -2.95 -13.28
C GLY A 137 1.00 -4.03 -13.89
N TRP A 138 0.66 -5.06 -13.12
CA TRP A 138 -0.31 -6.08 -13.51
C TRP A 138 -1.71 -5.46 -13.70
N VAL A 139 -2.21 -4.70 -12.73
CA VAL A 139 -3.53 -4.05 -12.81
C VAL A 139 -3.62 -3.17 -14.05
N GLY A 140 -2.62 -2.31 -14.29
CA GLY A 140 -2.57 -1.44 -15.46
C GLY A 140 -2.58 -2.20 -16.78
N ARG A 141 -1.86 -3.31 -16.88
CA ARG A 141 -1.83 -4.13 -18.09
C ARG A 141 -3.16 -4.85 -18.35
N GLN A 142 -3.87 -5.26 -17.30
CA GLN A 142 -5.16 -5.95 -17.41
C GLN A 142 -6.33 -4.99 -17.65
N ARG A 143 -6.24 -3.73 -17.22
CA ARG A 143 -7.30 -2.71 -17.31
C ARG A 143 -6.73 -1.37 -17.71
N LEU A 144 -6.59 -1.17 -19.02
CA LEU A 144 -5.99 0.04 -19.61
C LEU A 144 -6.79 1.32 -19.29
N ASP A 145 -8.07 1.19 -18.95
CA ASP A 145 -8.92 2.32 -18.56
C ASP A 145 -8.71 2.74 -17.09
N MET A 146 -8.09 1.91 -16.26
CA MET A 146 -7.98 2.16 -14.82
C MET A 146 -6.98 3.27 -14.48
N ARG A 147 -7.33 4.14 -13.53
CA ARG A 147 -6.45 5.19 -13.00
C ARG A 147 -5.67 4.67 -11.81
N LEU A 148 -4.36 4.55 -11.98
CA LEU A 148 -3.45 3.99 -10.99
C LEU A 148 -2.83 5.12 -10.17
N ILE A 149 -3.08 5.14 -8.86
CA ILE A 149 -2.50 6.11 -7.93
C ILE A 149 -1.74 5.34 -6.88
N HIS A 150 -0.49 5.73 -6.62
CA HIS A 150 0.31 5.16 -5.54
C HIS A 150 0.44 6.18 -4.40
N LEU A 151 0.22 5.75 -3.17
CA LEU A 151 0.37 6.57 -1.98
C LEU A 151 1.61 6.11 -1.24
N ASP A 152 2.50 7.06 -1.01
CA ASP A 152 3.80 6.82 -0.41
C ASP A 152 3.96 7.55 0.93
N ARG A 153 4.65 6.91 1.85
CA ARG A 153 5.02 7.47 3.15
C ARG A 153 6.36 6.90 3.59
N ALA A 154 7.21 7.75 4.15
CA ALA A 154 8.58 7.43 4.56
C ALA A 154 8.62 6.14 5.39
N PRO A 155 9.62 5.27 5.15
CA PRO A 155 9.68 3.95 5.77
C PRO A 155 9.75 4.06 7.30
N LEU A 156 10.49 5.04 7.82
CA LEU A 156 10.58 5.30 9.26
C LEU A 156 9.22 5.65 9.88
N ASP A 157 8.43 6.50 9.22
CA ASP A 157 7.11 6.89 9.72
C ASP A 157 6.11 5.73 9.68
N VAL A 158 6.19 4.91 8.63
CA VAL A 158 5.39 3.69 8.52
C VAL A 158 5.75 2.72 9.64
N TRP A 159 7.05 2.52 9.90
CA TRP A 159 7.55 1.64 10.96
C TRP A 159 7.13 2.13 12.35
N ARG A 160 7.39 3.40 12.66
CA ARG A 160 6.95 4.02 13.93
C ARG A 160 5.45 3.90 14.13
N SER A 161 4.67 4.11 13.06
CA SER A 161 3.21 3.92 13.13
C SER A 161 2.83 2.45 13.38
N CYS A 162 3.59 1.48 12.89
CA CYS A 162 3.33 0.06 13.14
C CYS A 162 3.67 -0.30 14.60
N VAL A 163 4.81 0.16 15.12
CA VAL A 163 5.24 -0.07 16.51
C VAL A 163 4.21 0.49 17.48
N GLN A 164 3.85 1.78 17.33
CA GLN A 164 2.88 2.43 18.21
C GLN A 164 1.50 1.76 18.20
N GLN A 165 1.07 1.26 17.04
CA GLN A 165 -0.19 0.50 16.98
C GLN A 165 -0.05 -0.89 17.60
N GLY A 166 1.12 -1.51 17.51
CA GLY A 166 1.46 -2.76 18.18
C GLY A 166 1.35 -2.64 19.70
N GLU A 167 1.88 -1.56 20.29
CA GLU A 167 1.75 -1.23 21.72
C GLU A 167 0.28 -1.08 22.13
N ALA A 168 -0.57 -0.57 21.23
CA ALA A 168 -2.03 -0.50 21.39
C ALA A 168 -2.76 -1.82 21.07
N GLY A 169 -2.05 -2.94 20.94
CA GLY A 169 -2.60 -4.28 20.69
C GLY A 169 -2.93 -4.60 19.23
N ARG A 170 -2.51 -3.77 18.27
CA ARG A 170 -2.81 -3.90 16.83
C ARG A 170 -1.54 -4.17 16.03
N SER A 171 -1.26 -5.45 15.77
CA SER A 171 -0.06 -5.83 15.04
C SER A 171 -0.25 -5.77 13.53
N PHE A 172 0.38 -4.78 12.89
CA PHE A 172 0.52 -4.71 11.43
C PHE A 172 1.67 -5.60 10.92
N PHE A 173 2.71 -5.80 11.73
CA PHE A 173 3.82 -6.68 11.39
C PHE A 173 3.38 -8.13 11.15
N GLY A 174 2.34 -8.61 11.83
CA GLY A 174 1.80 -9.96 11.59
C GLY A 174 1.27 -10.14 10.15
N ASN A 175 0.73 -9.09 9.54
CA ASN A 175 0.29 -9.12 8.14
C ASN A 175 1.49 -9.15 7.18
N TRP A 176 2.53 -8.37 7.47
CA TRP A 176 3.77 -8.36 6.69
C TRP A 176 4.48 -9.70 6.73
N LEU A 177 4.65 -10.29 7.92
CA LEU A 177 5.23 -11.63 8.08
C LEU A 177 4.43 -12.68 7.31
N GLN A 178 3.10 -12.57 7.30
CA GLN A 178 2.26 -13.46 6.51
C GLN A 178 2.51 -13.33 5.00
N VAL A 179 2.67 -12.11 4.49
CA VAL A 179 3.02 -11.85 3.08
C VAL A 179 4.38 -12.45 2.77
N VAL A 180 5.42 -12.15 3.54
CA VAL A 180 6.77 -12.65 3.29
C VAL A 180 6.79 -14.18 3.35
N TRP A 181 6.20 -14.79 4.38
CA TRP A 181 6.15 -16.25 4.52
C TRP A 181 5.45 -16.93 3.34
N ARG A 182 4.29 -16.42 2.90
CA ARG A 182 3.50 -17.03 1.82
C ARG A 182 4.14 -16.85 0.44
N ASN A 183 5.01 -15.86 0.30
CA ASN A 183 5.74 -15.57 -0.94
C ASN A 183 7.24 -15.85 -0.82
N ARG A 184 7.71 -16.63 0.17
CA ARG A 184 9.14 -16.86 0.44
C ARG A 184 9.96 -17.44 -0.73
N ASN A 185 9.28 -18.08 -1.69
CA ASN A 185 9.89 -18.63 -2.90
C ASN A 185 9.89 -17.62 -4.07
N ASP A 186 9.24 -16.46 -3.90
CA ASP A 186 9.29 -15.37 -4.88
C ASP A 186 10.60 -14.60 -4.70
N PRO A 187 11.40 -14.40 -5.76
CA PRO A 187 12.68 -13.69 -5.67
C PRO A 187 12.55 -12.25 -5.12
N THR A 188 11.38 -11.62 -5.27
CA THR A 188 11.10 -10.28 -4.71
C THR A 188 11.05 -10.30 -3.20
N MET A 189 10.66 -11.43 -2.59
CA MET A 189 10.50 -11.56 -1.13
C MET A 189 11.67 -12.30 -0.47
N ALA A 190 12.48 -13.00 -1.26
CA ALA A 190 13.63 -13.76 -0.77
C ALA A 190 14.60 -12.93 0.11
N PRO A 191 14.97 -11.68 -0.23
CA PRO A 191 15.88 -10.90 0.62
C PRO A 191 15.32 -10.59 2.01
N VAL A 192 14.01 -10.38 2.12
CA VAL A 192 13.35 -10.20 3.41
C VAL A 192 13.26 -11.51 4.15
N PHE A 193 12.85 -12.58 3.46
CA PHE A 193 12.76 -13.89 4.07
C PHE A 193 14.11 -14.34 4.65
N GLU A 194 15.21 -14.24 3.92
CA GLU A 194 16.52 -14.68 4.41
C GLU A 194 17.05 -13.88 5.60
N ARG A 195 16.65 -12.61 5.73
CA ARG A 195 17.15 -11.73 6.80
C ARG A 195 16.37 -11.84 8.10
N LEU A 196 15.12 -12.30 8.07
CA LEU A 196 14.29 -12.40 9.26
C LEU A 196 14.56 -13.71 10.03
N PRO A 197 14.46 -13.71 11.37
CA PRO A 197 14.79 -14.87 12.21
C PRO A 197 13.64 -15.89 12.23
N TRP A 198 13.40 -16.56 11.09
CA TRP A 198 12.34 -17.57 11.01
C TRP A 198 12.68 -18.78 11.88
N PRO A 199 11.78 -19.24 12.77
CA PRO A 199 12.03 -20.41 13.59
C PRO A 199 12.22 -21.67 12.74
N THR A 200 13.23 -22.47 13.11
CA THR A 200 13.49 -23.78 12.50
C THR A 200 12.32 -24.74 12.73
N GLY A 201 11.99 -25.53 11.70
CA GLY A 201 10.94 -26.56 11.83
C GLY A 201 9.49 -26.05 11.79
N TRP A 202 9.25 -24.82 11.33
CA TRP A 202 7.89 -24.33 11.02
C TRP A 202 7.20 -25.19 9.95
N ARG A 203 6.51 -26.25 10.40
CA ARG A 203 5.68 -27.11 9.56
C ARG A 203 4.33 -26.44 9.30
N ALA A 204 3.88 -26.46 8.05
CA ALA A 204 2.51 -26.07 7.70
C ALA A 204 1.52 -26.98 8.47
N GLY A 205 0.52 -26.38 9.15
CA GLY A 205 -0.65 -27.12 9.67
C GLY A 205 -0.85 -27.20 11.18
N LEU A 206 0.18 -27.10 12.03
CA LEU A 206 0.04 -27.40 13.48
C LEU A 206 -0.35 -26.21 14.39
N THR A 207 -0.25 -24.96 13.93
CA THR A 207 -0.56 -23.77 14.75
C THR A 207 -1.17 -22.67 13.88
N LYS A 208 -2.15 -21.93 14.42
CA LYS A 208 -2.83 -20.85 13.69
C LYS A 208 -1.80 -19.78 13.25
N PRO A 209 -1.78 -19.35 11.97
CA PRO A 209 -0.77 -18.41 11.45
C PRO A 209 -0.60 -17.14 12.29
N LYS A 210 -1.70 -16.54 12.76
CA LYS A 210 -1.67 -15.33 13.61
C LYS A 210 -0.91 -15.53 14.93
N HIS A 211 -1.02 -16.70 15.54
CA HIS A 211 -0.29 -17.00 16.77
C HIS A 211 1.21 -17.16 16.49
N ARG A 212 1.59 -17.83 15.39
CA ARG A 212 3.00 -17.99 14.98
C ARG A 212 3.67 -16.64 14.77
N HIS A 213 3.05 -15.76 13.99
CA HIS A 213 3.63 -14.45 13.71
C HIS A 213 3.73 -13.60 14.98
N ARG A 214 2.76 -13.71 15.91
CA ARG A 214 2.87 -13.03 17.20
C ARG A 214 4.08 -13.49 18.02
N VAL A 215 4.31 -14.81 18.10
CA VAL A 215 5.47 -15.36 18.82
C VAL A 215 6.78 -14.92 18.15
N MET A 216 6.84 -14.95 16.82
CA MET A 216 8.00 -14.46 16.08
C MET A 216 8.28 -12.99 16.40
N LEU A 217 7.25 -12.13 16.37
CA LEU A 217 7.41 -10.70 16.65
C LEU A 217 7.92 -10.39 18.06
N GLN A 218 7.61 -11.22 19.05
CA GLN A 218 8.10 -11.04 20.41
C GLN A 218 9.62 -11.26 20.52
N GLY A 219 10.20 -12.02 19.61
CA GLY A 219 11.65 -12.27 19.55
C GLY A 219 12.38 -11.39 18.55
N MET A 220 11.68 -10.49 17.83
CA MET A 220 12.31 -9.66 16.80
C MET A 220 12.86 -8.36 17.37
N ALA A 221 14.04 -7.98 16.91
CA ALA A 221 14.65 -6.70 17.24
C ALA A 221 14.02 -5.55 16.42
N PRO A 222 14.08 -4.30 16.91
CA PRO A 222 13.67 -3.10 16.16
C PRO A 222 14.27 -3.05 14.74
N GLU A 223 15.52 -3.44 14.59
CA GLU A 223 16.29 -3.42 13.34
C GLU A 223 15.70 -4.39 12.30
N GLU A 224 15.22 -5.55 12.74
CA GLU A 224 14.63 -6.57 11.85
C GLU A 224 13.24 -6.15 11.36
N THR A 225 12.43 -5.63 12.28
CA THR A 225 11.12 -5.08 11.91
C THR A 225 11.27 -3.82 11.05
N TYR A 226 12.31 -3.02 11.25
CA TYR A 226 12.59 -1.86 10.42
C TYR A 226 13.08 -2.25 9.04
N PHE A 227 14.00 -3.21 8.93
CA PHE A 227 14.45 -3.73 7.63
C PHE A 227 13.27 -4.24 6.80
N LEU A 228 12.34 -4.98 7.42
CA LEU A 228 11.11 -5.43 6.78
C LEU A 228 10.33 -4.25 6.19
N ILE A 229 10.12 -3.18 6.95
CA ILE A 229 9.38 -2.01 6.46
C ILE A 229 10.15 -1.27 5.37
N ALA A 230 11.45 -1.00 5.57
CA ALA A 230 12.28 -0.28 4.63
C ALA A 230 12.37 -0.99 3.27
N TYR A 231 12.53 -2.31 3.27
CA TYR A 231 12.55 -3.10 2.03
C TYR A 231 11.19 -3.09 1.33
N MET A 232 10.10 -3.37 2.07
CA MET A 232 8.75 -3.43 1.47
C MET A 232 8.31 -2.05 0.96
N TRP A 233 8.71 -0.98 1.65
CA TRP A 233 8.55 0.41 1.21
C TRP A 233 9.31 0.68 -0.08
N GLY A 234 10.61 0.39 -0.13
CA GLY A 234 11.41 0.64 -1.32
C GLY A 234 10.87 -0.12 -2.54
N ALA A 235 10.52 -1.39 -2.39
CA ALA A 235 9.89 -2.17 -3.46
C ALA A 235 8.59 -1.52 -3.95
N ALA A 236 7.72 -1.09 -3.04
CA ALA A 236 6.44 -0.47 -3.37
C ALA A 236 6.60 0.89 -4.04
N ALA A 237 7.51 1.74 -3.55
CA ALA A 237 7.76 3.07 -4.08
C ALA A 237 8.39 3.00 -5.49
N LEU A 238 9.38 2.11 -5.71
CA LEU A 238 9.98 1.87 -7.03
C LEU A 238 8.93 1.37 -8.03
N HIS A 239 8.08 0.43 -7.62
CA HIS A 239 6.99 -0.09 -8.44
C HIS A 239 5.92 0.99 -8.73
N GLY A 240 5.60 1.81 -7.73
CA GLY A 240 4.68 2.94 -7.84
C GLY A 240 5.17 3.99 -8.84
N LEU A 241 6.43 4.42 -8.73
CA LEU A 241 7.06 5.35 -9.68
C LEU A 241 7.15 4.78 -11.11
N THR A 242 7.20 3.46 -11.25
CA THR A 242 7.20 2.80 -12.57
C THR A 242 5.83 2.79 -13.23
N HIS A 243 4.77 2.52 -12.46
CA HIS A 243 3.47 2.13 -13.02
C HIS A 243 2.31 3.06 -12.68
N ALA A 244 2.39 3.86 -11.62
CA ALA A 244 1.30 4.76 -11.22
C ALA A 244 1.21 5.95 -12.19
N HIS A 245 0.00 6.41 -12.48
CA HIS A 245 -0.23 7.66 -13.19
C HIS A 245 -0.03 8.89 -12.31
N ALA A 246 -0.11 8.74 -10.98
CA ALA A 246 0.21 9.76 -10.00
C ALA A 246 0.76 9.12 -8.71
N VAL A 247 1.70 9.80 -8.06
CA VAL A 247 2.16 9.46 -6.70
C VAL A 247 1.71 10.54 -5.73
N VAL A 248 1.05 10.13 -4.65
CA VAL A 248 0.68 10.99 -3.52
C VAL A 248 1.65 10.71 -2.38
N ASP A 249 2.62 11.60 -2.23
CA ASP A 249 3.52 11.65 -1.10
C ASP A 249 2.83 12.24 0.15
N ILE A 250 2.65 11.42 1.19
CA ILE A 250 2.07 11.84 2.47
C ILE A 250 3.04 12.69 3.31
N ASN A 251 4.35 12.54 3.15
CA ASN A 251 5.33 13.35 3.87
C ASN A 251 5.31 14.82 3.44
N ARG A 252 4.78 15.11 2.25
CA ARG A 252 4.59 16.47 1.72
C ARG A 252 3.24 17.09 2.07
N SER A 253 2.40 16.39 2.83
CA SER A 253 1.04 16.87 3.15
C SER A 253 0.94 18.15 3.99
N GLY A 254 2.07 18.71 4.44
CA GLY A 254 2.15 20.00 5.12
C GLY A 254 2.40 21.19 4.19
N GLU A 255 2.63 20.93 2.90
CA GLU A 255 2.86 21.93 1.84
C GLU A 255 1.51 22.25 1.16
N PRO A 256 0.88 23.43 1.42
CA PRO A 256 -0.43 23.76 0.85
C PRO A 256 -0.43 23.76 -0.68
N GLU A 257 0.64 24.24 -1.31
CA GLU A 257 0.78 24.29 -2.76
C GLU A 257 0.86 22.88 -3.36
N TYR A 258 1.57 21.96 -2.69
CA TYR A 258 1.62 20.56 -3.09
C TYR A 258 0.23 19.92 -2.97
N ASN A 259 -0.46 20.12 -1.85
CA ASN A 259 -1.80 19.57 -1.61
C ASN A 259 -2.80 20.01 -2.69
N ALA A 260 -2.79 21.29 -3.05
CA ALA A 260 -3.62 21.84 -4.12
C ALA A 260 -3.27 21.24 -5.48
N ALA A 261 -1.97 21.19 -5.82
CA ALA A 261 -1.50 20.68 -7.11
C ALA A 261 -1.78 19.18 -7.28
N ILE A 262 -1.52 18.36 -6.26
CA ILE A 262 -1.83 16.93 -6.33
C ILE A 262 -3.34 16.68 -6.33
N GLY A 263 -4.11 17.47 -5.57
CA GLY A 263 -5.57 17.45 -5.59
C GLY A 263 -6.13 17.73 -7.00
N GLU A 264 -5.65 18.77 -7.65
CA GLU A 264 -6.01 19.09 -9.05
C GLU A 264 -5.67 17.95 -10.01
N ARG A 265 -4.44 17.43 -9.94
CA ARG A 265 -4.02 16.29 -10.75
C ARG A 265 -4.95 15.07 -10.56
N LEU A 266 -5.38 14.80 -9.33
CA LEU A 266 -6.31 13.70 -9.06
C LEU A 266 -7.72 13.96 -9.62
N ARG A 267 -8.23 15.21 -9.53
CA ARG A 267 -9.51 15.61 -10.12
C ARG A 267 -9.51 15.37 -11.63
N GLU A 268 -8.47 15.83 -12.32
CA GLU A 268 -8.30 15.65 -13.77
C GLU A 268 -8.16 14.18 -14.15
N LEU A 269 -7.23 13.47 -13.51
CA LEU A 269 -6.92 12.08 -13.80
C LEU A 269 -8.14 11.17 -13.62
N CYS A 270 -8.89 11.39 -12.54
CA CYS A 270 -9.99 10.53 -12.12
C CYS A 270 -11.37 11.02 -12.57
N ARG A 271 -11.49 12.26 -13.08
CA ARG A 271 -12.80 12.90 -13.34
C ARG A 271 -13.70 12.86 -12.10
N SER A 272 -13.13 13.24 -10.96
CA SER A 272 -13.79 13.22 -9.64
C SER A 272 -13.70 14.58 -8.97
N THR A 273 -14.47 14.78 -7.90
CA THR A 273 -14.44 16.02 -7.10
C THR A 273 -13.47 15.96 -5.91
N VAL A 274 -12.59 14.96 -5.87
CA VAL A 274 -11.66 14.73 -4.76
C VAL A 274 -10.79 15.98 -4.50
N SER A 275 -10.71 16.41 -3.25
CA SER A 275 -9.78 17.46 -2.80
C SER A 275 -8.94 16.92 -1.64
N LEU A 276 -7.66 17.29 -1.67
CA LEU A 276 -6.64 16.97 -0.66
C LEU A 276 -6.14 18.23 0.08
N ASP A 277 -6.87 19.35 -0.03
CA ASP A 277 -6.42 20.64 0.55
C ASP A 277 -6.29 20.57 2.08
N ASP A 278 -7.11 19.71 2.72
CA ASP A 278 -7.09 19.46 4.16
C ASP A 278 -6.17 18.29 4.57
N MET A 279 -5.35 17.78 3.65
CA MET A 279 -4.38 16.73 3.97
C MET A 279 -3.36 17.29 4.95
N ARG A 280 -2.98 16.48 5.95
CA ARG A 280 -2.06 16.88 7.02
C ARG A 280 -1.03 15.82 7.26
N ILE A 281 0.18 16.26 7.62
CA ILE A 281 1.24 15.36 8.07
C ILE A 281 0.75 14.71 9.37
N PRO A 282 0.70 13.37 9.45
CA PRO A 282 0.42 12.72 10.71
C PRO A 282 1.51 13.11 11.72
N PRO A 283 1.16 13.46 12.96
CA PRO A 283 2.14 13.90 13.93
C PRO A 283 3.25 12.85 14.06
N PRO A 284 4.52 13.27 14.08
CA PRO A 284 5.64 12.34 14.20
C PRO A 284 5.47 11.54 15.48
N ALA A 285 5.63 10.23 15.39
CA ALA A 285 5.66 9.41 16.59
C ALA A 285 6.97 9.70 17.34
N THR A 286 6.88 9.88 18.66
CA THR A 286 8.01 10.17 19.56
C THR A 286 8.91 8.96 19.83
N LEU A 287 8.78 7.91 19.02
CA LEU A 287 9.54 6.68 19.18
C LEU A 287 10.99 6.89 18.71
N ALA A 288 11.93 6.40 19.51
CA ALA A 288 13.33 6.33 19.14
C ALA A 288 13.49 5.59 17.81
N GLU A 289 14.43 6.08 17.00
CA GLU A 289 14.79 5.44 15.75
C GLU A 289 15.66 4.21 16.05
N PRO A 290 15.67 3.18 15.19
CA PRO A 290 16.65 2.11 15.29
C PRO A 290 18.07 2.69 15.25
N GLU A 291 18.98 2.21 16.10
CA GLU A 291 20.33 2.74 16.23
C GLU A 291 21.08 2.77 14.88
N ASP A 292 20.90 1.72 14.08
CA ASP A 292 21.53 1.54 12.77
C ASP A 292 20.64 1.93 11.57
N ARG A 293 19.72 2.90 11.74
CA ARG A 293 18.72 3.27 10.71
C ARG A 293 19.31 3.39 9.30
N VAL A 294 20.37 4.18 9.14
CA VAL A 294 20.99 4.45 7.83
C VAL A 294 21.60 3.17 7.23
N ALA A 295 22.22 2.33 8.04
CA ALA A 295 22.80 1.06 7.58
C ALA A 295 21.70 0.08 7.14
N ILE A 296 20.57 0.04 7.87
CA ILE A 296 19.41 -0.80 7.54
C ILE A 296 18.77 -0.36 6.22
N GLU A 297 18.55 0.95 6.05
CA GLU A 297 18.03 1.56 4.82
C GLU A 297 18.94 1.27 3.63
N THR A 298 20.25 1.47 3.80
CA THR A 298 21.26 1.16 2.78
C THR A 298 21.23 -0.31 2.39
N ALA A 299 21.18 -1.22 3.37
CA ALA A 299 21.09 -2.66 3.13
C ALA A 299 19.81 -3.04 2.38
N ALA A 300 18.68 -2.40 2.70
CA ALA A 300 17.42 -2.61 2.00
C ALA A 300 17.50 -2.17 0.53
N MET A 301 18.00 -0.96 0.26
CA MET A 301 18.15 -0.45 -1.12
C MET A 301 19.18 -1.25 -1.93
N PHE A 302 20.27 -1.68 -1.29
CA PHE A 302 21.25 -2.58 -1.89
C PHE A 302 20.61 -3.91 -2.31
N ALA A 303 19.81 -4.52 -1.43
CA ALA A 303 19.08 -5.74 -1.76
C ALA A 303 18.09 -5.53 -2.91
N LEU A 304 17.37 -4.40 -2.94
CA LEU A 304 16.47 -4.05 -4.05
C LEU A 304 17.23 -3.96 -5.37
N ARG A 305 18.37 -3.25 -5.39
CA ARG A 305 19.19 -3.08 -6.59
C ARG A 305 19.73 -4.41 -7.15
N HIS A 306 20.21 -5.29 -6.28
CA HIS A 306 21.02 -6.44 -6.68
C HIS A 306 20.26 -7.77 -6.68
N ARG A 307 19.12 -7.86 -5.97
CA ARG A 307 18.44 -9.13 -5.73
C ARG A 307 16.98 -9.15 -6.19
N THR A 308 16.37 -8.00 -6.50
CA THR A 308 15.01 -8.02 -7.04
C THR A 308 14.96 -8.30 -8.53
N PRO A 309 13.89 -8.94 -9.02
CA PRO A 309 13.71 -9.14 -10.45
C PRO A 309 13.64 -7.82 -11.23
N ALA A 310 14.25 -7.78 -12.41
CA ALA A 310 14.25 -6.61 -13.29
C ALA A 310 12.84 -6.14 -13.73
N HIS A 311 11.81 -6.99 -13.60
CA HIS A 311 10.43 -6.61 -13.92
C HIS A 311 9.73 -5.84 -12.79
N LEU A 312 10.35 -5.71 -11.62
CA LEU A 312 9.74 -5.04 -10.47
C LEU A 312 9.59 -3.54 -10.71
N PHE A 313 10.58 -2.91 -11.34
CA PHE A 313 10.55 -1.48 -11.63
C PHE A 313 11.42 -1.13 -12.85
N ASP A 314 11.12 0.00 -13.47
CA ASP A 314 11.89 0.57 -14.57
C ASP A 314 12.79 1.69 -14.01
N ALA A 315 14.10 1.44 -13.96
CA ALA A 315 15.04 2.35 -13.32
C ALA A 315 15.06 3.75 -13.97
N GLN A 316 14.83 3.85 -15.28
CA GLN A 316 14.81 5.12 -15.99
C GLN A 316 13.57 5.93 -15.61
N LYS A 317 12.39 5.30 -15.63
CA LYS A 317 11.14 5.94 -15.21
C LYS A 317 11.19 6.36 -13.75
N VAL A 318 11.73 5.50 -12.89
CA VAL A 318 11.93 5.83 -11.48
C VAL A 318 12.80 7.09 -11.37
N ALA A 319 13.96 7.11 -12.02
CA ALA A 319 14.84 8.27 -12.01
C ALA A 319 14.05 9.53 -12.43
N GLU A 320 13.44 9.56 -13.60
CA GLU A 320 12.66 10.71 -14.10
C GLU A 320 11.62 11.25 -13.13
N ARG A 321 11.08 10.40 -12.26
CA ARG A 321 9.96 10.72 -11.36
C ARG A 321 10.34 10.87 -9.89
N LEU A 322 11.61 10.73 -9.50
CA LEU A 322 12.04 10.89 -8.09
C LEU A 322 11.61 12.22 -7.46
N ALA A 323 11.49 13.29 -8.26
CA ALA A 323 11.04 14.61 -7.79
C ALA A 323 9.55 14.67 -7.39
N GLU A 324 8.76 13.62 -7.65
CA GLU A 324 7.40 13.50 -7.11
C GLU A 324 7.40 13.23 -5.59
N LEU A 325 8.52 12.77 -5.04
CA LEU A 325 8.69 12.44 -3.63
C LEU A 325 9.46 13.53 -2.87
N ALA A 326 9.32 13.53 -1.54
CA ALA A 326 10.13 14.32 -0.63
C ALA A 326 11.64 14.02 -0.84
N PRO A 327 12.53 15.04 -0.71
CA PRO A 327 13.94 14.90 -1.08
C PRO A 327 14.70 13.77 -0.37
N ASP A 328 14.41 13.52 0.90
CA ASP A 328 15.00 12.46 1.72
C ASP A 328 14.67 11.06 1.17
N LYS A 329 13.41 10.84 0.81
CA LYS A 329 12.96 9.59 0.18
C LYS A 329 13.53 9.43 -1.23
N ALA A 330 13.56 10.51 -2.00
CA ALA A 330 14.15 10.51 -3.33
C ALA A 330 15.64 10.13 -3.28
N ALA A 331 16.39 10.67 -2.33
CA ALA A 331 17.79 10.32 -2.10
C ALA A 331 17.94 8.84 -1.71
N LEU A 332 17.08 8.32 -0.83
CA LEU A 332 17.12 6.91 -0.44
C LEU A 332 16.81 5.98 -1.62
N LEU A 333 15.79 6.25 -2.43
CA LEU A 333 15.47 5.41 -3.60
C LEU A 333 16.52 5.49 -4.71
N LEU A 334 17.28 6.59 -4.79
CA LEU A 334 18.41 6.70 -5.72
C LEU A 334 19.46 5.61 -5.45
N GLU A 335 19.61 5.19 -4.19
CA GLU A 335 20.51 4.09 -3.80
C GLU A 335 20.06 2.71 -4.31
N ALA A 336 18.81 2.56 -4.73
CA ALA A 336 18.33 1.35 -5.39
C ALA A 336 18.59 1.35 -6.90
N LEU A 337 18.94 2.49 -7.50
CA LEU A 337 19.15 2.61 -8.95
C LEU A 337 20.57 2.25 -9.38
N PRO A 338 20.78 1.82 -10.65
CA PRO A 338 22.11 1.65 -11.22
C PRO A 338 22.96 2.94 -11.13
N PRO A 339 24.29 2.86 -10.95
CA PRO A 339 25.15 4.02 -10.76
C PRO A 339 25.11 5.00 -11.93
N THR A 340 24.89 4.50 -13.14
CA THR A 340 24.77 5.30 -14.37
C THR A 340 23.63 6.30 -14.33
N LEU A 341 22.59 6.05 -13.52
CA LEU A 341 21.45 6.96 -13.34
C LEU A 341 21.60 7.90 -12.13
N ARG A 342 22.69 7.77 -11.36
CA ARG A 342 22.98 8.63 -10.19
C ARG A 342 23.82 9.86 -10.57
N VAL A 343 24.67 9.71 -11.58
CA VAL A 343 25.60 10.76 -12.03
C VAL A 343 24.82 11.82 -12.82
N GLY A 344 24.86 13.07 -12.37
CA GLY A 344 24.19 14.22 -13.00
C GLY A 344 23.04 14.84 -12.19
N ARG A 345 22.67 14.27 -11.04
CA ARG A 345 21.63 14.81 -10.15
C ARG A 345 22.13 15.32 -8.80
N THR A 346 23.35 14.98 -8.42
CA THR A 346 24.04 15.52 -7.25
C THR A 346 24.51 16.97 -7.43
N THR A 347 24.40 17.57 -8.62
CA THR A 347 24.91 18.92 -8.94
C THR A 347 23.92 20.07 -8.74
N ARG A 348 22.75 19.85 -8.10
CA ARG A 348 21.77 20.92 -7.81
C ARG A 348 21.38 21.06 -6.33
N VAL A 349 22.22 20.56 -5.42
CA VAL A 349 22.17 20.94 -4.01
C VAL A 349 23.46 21.70 -3.69
N SER A 350 23.65 22.84 -4.35
CA SER A 350 24.65 23.82 -3.96
C SER A 350 23.91 25.03 -3.42
N LEU A 351 23.92 25.12 -2.09
CA LEU A 351 23.98 26.34 -1.27
C LEU A 351 23.56 27.61 -2.01
N VAL A 352 22.29 28.00 -1.83
CA VAL A 352 21.95 29.43 -1.85
C VAL A 352 22.30 29.93 -0.46
N GLY A 353 23.29 30.81 -0.40
CA GLY A 353 23.79 31.45 0.82
C GLY A 353 22.92 32.60 1.29
#